data_AF-A0A285SAF1-F1
#
_entry.id   AF-A0A285SAF1-F1
#
_cell.length_a   1.000
_cell.length_b   1.000
_cell.length_c   1.000
_cell.angle_alpha   90.00
_cell.angle_beta   90.00
_cell.angle_gamma   90.00
#
_symmetry.space_group_name_H-M   'P 1'
#
loop_
_entity.id
_entity.type
_entity.pdbx_description
1 polymer ?
#
loop_
_entity_poly.entity_id
_entity_poly.type
_entity_poly.pdbx_seq_one_letter_code
_entity_poly.pdbx_strand_id
1 'polypeptide(L)'
;MTVHSKLPQPPVADPVSAKPVVEYETLEAIFDDIRGHPLYDHEIHGCLNCGICTATCPSAQYYDYSPREIVQLLWTENLEGIYDAMHEKIWACAQCYTCAARCPFENSPGGLVMILREVAIKHELPSVKEVLRPFSRVLLKVVSTGNQLAPNMITREAFPDWGPNVAKVDAPLMVLRKAIPMPTMHTLDTAWEVNLRTSVELYTIWEASGVLKQLEQVDENLFDVVSDVMEEKRDEWEEWLEEQEEDDDD
;
A
#
# COMPACT_ATOMS: atom_id res chain seq x y z
N MET A 1 -7.89 -26.21 9.91
CA MET A 1 -7.30 -26.87 8.73
C MET A 1 -8.41 -27.55 7.93
N THR A 2 -9.20 -26.76 7.21
CA THR A 2 -10.10 -27.27 6.18
C THR A 2 -9.26 -27.48 4.92
N VAL A 3 -9.10 -28.74 4.52
CA VAL A 3 -8.46 -29.11 3.26
C VAL A 3 -9.46 -28.74 2.16
N HIS A 4 -9.27 -27.57 1.54
CA HIS A 4 -9.99 -27.20 0.33
C HIS A 4 -9.44 -28.08 -0.80
N SER A 5 -10.15 -29.17 -1.11
CA SER A 5 -9.82 -30.03 -2.25
C SER A 5 -9.90 -29.20 -3.53
N LYS A 6 -8.80 -29.11 -4.29
CA LYS A 6 -8.81 -28.52 -5.63
C LYS A 6 -10.00 -29.07 -6.42
N LEU A 7 -10.86 -28.19 -6.93
CA LEU A 7 -11.97 -28.61 -7.79
C LEU A 7 -11.37 -29.26 -9.05
N PRO A 8 -11.74 -30.51 -9.38
CA PRO A 8 -11.08 -31.28 -10.44
C PRO A 8 -11.43 -30.83 -11.87
N GLN A 9 -12.27 -29.79 -12.03
CA GLN A 9 -12.65 -29.22 -13.33
C GLN A 9 -12.85 -27.71 -13.21
N PRO A 10 -12.57 -26.93 -14.28
CA PRO A 10 -12.93 -25.52 -14.31
C PRO A 10 -14.44 -25.39 -14.01
N PRO A 11 -14.86 -24.39 -13.21
CA PRO A 11 -16.27 -24.14 -12.95
C PRO A 11 -17.01 -24.01 -14.28
N VAL A 12 -18.23 -24.53 -14.32
CA VAL A 12 -19.09 -24.48 -15.51
C VAL A 12 -19.27 -23.02 -15.91
N ALA A 13 -18.51 -22.57 -16.91
CA ALA A 13 -18.63 -21.24 -17.46
C ALA A 13 -20.02 -21.10 -18.11
N ASP A 14 -20.63 -19.92 -17.97
CA ASP A 14 -21.88 -19.61 -18.66
C ASP A 14 -21.66 -19.80 -20.17
N PRO A 15 -22.40 -20.70 -20.84
CA PRO A 15 -22.23 -20.98 -22.27
C PRO A 15 -22.54 -19.77 -23.16
N VAL A 16 -23.10 -18.69 -22.60
CA VAL A 16 -23.42 -17.45 -23.29
C VAL A 16 -22.39 -16.34 -23.02
N SER A 17 -21.48 -16.54 -22.06
CA SER A 17 -20.42 -15.57 -21.78
C SER A 17 -19.40 -15.54 -22.92
N ALA A 18 -18.88 -14.35 -23.21
CA ALA A 18 -17.72 -14.24 -24.09
C ALA A 18 -16.55 -15.03 -23.50
N LYS A 19 -15.65 -15.55 -24.34
CA LYS A 19 -14.43 -16.19 -23.84
C LYS A 19 -13.72 -15.25 -22.86
N PRO A 20 -13.23 -15.75 -21.72
CA PRO A 20 -12.55 -14.91 -20.74
C PRO A 20 -11.37 -14.20 -21.40
N VAL A 21 -11.15 -12.95 -20.99
CA VAL A 21 -10.08 -12.08 -21.51
C VAL A 21 -8.69 -12.62 -21.12
N VAL A 22 -8.65 -13.46 -20.08
CA VAL A 22 -7.43 -14.04 -19.50
C VAL A 22 -7.61 -15.56 -19.37
N GLU A 23 -6.54 -16.31 -19.59
CA GLU A 23 -6.53 -17.77 -19.45
C GLU A 23 -6.85 -18.19 -18.00
N TYR A 24 -7.59 -19.29 -17.84
CA TYR A 24 -8.09 -19.75 -16.56
C TYR A 24 -6.96 -20.10 -15.58
N GLU A 25 -5.88 -20.68 -16.07
CA GLU A 25 -4.69 -21.03 -15.26
C GLU A 25 -4.07 -19.79 -14.59
N THR A 26 -4.07 -18.65 -15.28
CA THR A 26 -3.59 -17.38 -14.71
C THR A 26 -4.53 -16.87 -13.62
N LEU A 27 -5.85 -16.96 -13.84
CA LEU A 27 -6.85 -16.57 -12.85
C LEU A 27 -6.77 -17.46 -11.59
N GLU A 28 -6.54 -18.77 -11.77
CA GLU A 28 -6.34 -19.71 -10.68
C GLU A 28 -5.07 -19.38 -9.89
N ALA A 29 -3.96 -19.08 -10.56
CA ALA A 29 -2.70 -18.69 -9.91
C ALA A 29 -2.84 -17.41 -9.07
N ILE A 30 -3.54 -16.39 -9.60
CA ILE A 30 -3.84 -15.15 -8.86
C ILE A 30 -4.67 -15.47 -7.61
N PHE A 31 -5.70 -16.30 -7.75
CA PHE A 31 -6.56 -16.63 -6.62
C PHE A 31 -5.90 -17.54 -5.58
N ASP A 32 -5.02 -18.44 -5.99
CA ASP A 32 -4.21 -19.25 -5.08
C ASP A 32 -3.29 -18.35 -4.24
N ASP A 33 -2.74 -17.26 -4.80
CA ASP A 33 -1.98 -16.27 -4.04
C ASP A 33 -2.85 -15.48 -3.05
N ILE A 34 -4.07 -15.09 -3.44
CA ILE A 34 -5.03 -14.43 -2.54
C ILE A 34 -5.35 -15.34 -1.35
N ARG A 35 -5.68 -16.61 -1.62
CA ARG A 35 -6.06 -17.60 -0.60
C ARG A 35 -4.87 -18.02 0.26
N GLY A 36 -3.68 -18.05 -0.32
CA GLY A 36 -2.43 -18.36 0.37
C GLY A 36 -1.92 -17.24 1.27
N HIS A 37 -2.50 -16.05 1.19
CA HIS A 37 -2.11 -14.92 2.03
C HIS A 37 -2.37 -15.24 3.52
N PRO A 38 -1.40 -15.00 4.45
CA PRO A 38 -1.54 -15.40 5.85
C PRO A 38 -2.76 -14.84 6.58
N LEU A 39 -3.24 -13.67 6.14
CA LEU A 39 -4.42 -13.02 6.71
C LEU A 39 -5.75 -13.49 6.11
N TYR A 40 -5.77 -14.23 4.99
CA TYR A 40 -7.00 -14.52 4.26
C TYR A 40 -8.09 -15.13 5.15
N ASP A 41 -7.76 -16.22 5.85
CA ASP A 41 -8.68 -16.93 6.76
C ASP A 41 -9.08 -16.10 8.00
N HIS A 42 -8.33 -15.05 8.33
CA HIS A 42 -8.64 -14.12 9.41
C HIS A 42 -9.56 -12.98 8.98
N GLU A 43 -9.60 -12.67 7.69
CA GLU A 43 -10.39 -11.56 7.14
C GLU A 43 -11.74 -12.03 6.54
N ILE A 44 -11.85 -13.32 6.16
CA ILE A 44 -13.07 -13.94 5.61
C ILE A 44 -13.63 -15.02 6.52
N HIS A 45 -14.90 -14.88 6.89
CA HIS A 45 -15.64 -15.79 7.76
C HIS A 45 -17.02 -16.07 7.15
N GLY A 46 -17.96 -16.59 7.93
CA GLY A 46 -19.31 -16.95 7.47
C GLY A 46 -20.18 -15.75 7.08
N CYS A 47 -19.89 -15.11 5.95
CA CYS A 47 -20.64 -13.96 5.44
C CYS A 47 -22.06 -14.35 5.00
N LEU A 48 -23.08 -13.75 5.63
CA LEU A 48 -24.49 -13.95 5.25
C LEU A 48 -25.02 -12.93 4.23
N ASN A 49 -24.15 -12.19 3.56
CA ASN A 49 -24.52 -11.20 2.54
C ASN A 49 -25.49 -10.09 3.02
N CYS A 50 -25.46 -9.74 4.32
CA CYS A 50 -26.43 -8.82 4.94
C CYS A 50 -26.32 -7.34 4.49
N GLY A 51 -25.17 -6.91 3.98
CA GLY A 51 -24.95 -5.57 3.44
C GLY A 51 -24.69 -4.42 4.41
N ILE A 52 -24.46 -4.72 5.70
CA ILE A 52 -24.01 -3.71 6.69
C ILE A 52 -22.72 -3.01 6.23
N CYS A 53 -21.77 -3.77 5.66
CA CYS A 53 -20.52 -3.23 5.14
C CYS A 53 -20.74 -2.21 4.01
N THR A 54 -21.68 -2.45 3.09
CA THR A 54 -22.01 -1.52 2.00
C THR A 54 -22.74 -0.29 2.55
N ALA A 55 -23.72 -0.48 3.44
CA ALA A 55 -24.51 0.62 4.01
C ALA A 55 -23.68 1.60 4.86
N THR A 56 -22.54 1.16 5.40
CA THR A 56 -21.64 1.98 6.22
C THR A 56 -20.41 2.47 5.44
N CYS A 57 -20.23 2.05 4.19
CA CYS A 57 -19.06 2.40 3.40
C CYS A 57 -19.23 3.79 2.77
N PRO A 58 -18.33 4.75 3.04
CA PRO A 58 -18.38 6.05 2.39
C PRO A 58 -18.13 5.92 0.88
N SER A 59 -17.18 5.07 0.47
CA SER A 59 -16.85 4.87 -0.95
C SER A 59 -18.02 4.31 -1.77
N ALA A 60 -18.82 3.42 -1.18
CA ALA A 60 -19.99 2.83 -1.85
C ALA A 60 -21.11 3.84 -2.15
N GLN A 61 -21.07 5.02 -1.51
CA GLN A 61 -22.02 6.10 -1.77
C GLN A 61 -21.67 6.91 -3.03
N TYR A 62 -20.39 6.96 -3.40
CA TYR A 62 -19.88 7.87 -4.44
C TYR A 62 -19.27 7.16 -5.66
N TYR A 63 -18.88 5.90 -5.50
CA TYR A 63 -18.20 5.11 -6.53
C TYR A 63 -18.95 3.81 -6.81
N ASP A 64 -18.70 3.19 -7.97
CA ASP A 64 -19.16 1.82 -8.27
C ASP A 64 -18.31 0.80 -7.49
N TYR A 65 -18.55 0.75 -6.19
CA TYR A 65 -17.81 -0.09 -5.26
C TYR A 65 -18.73 -0.60 -4.17
N SER A 66 -18.63 -1.90 -3.88
CA SER A 66 -19.38 -2.52 -2.80
C SER A 66 -18.49 -3.49 -2.03
N PRO A 67 -18.16 -3.22 -0.76
CA PRO A 67 -17.38 -4.17 0.04
C PRO A 67 -18.10 -5.52 0.21
N ARG A 68 -19.43 -5.54 0.13
CA ARG A 68 -20.22 -6.78 0.11
C ARG A 68 -19.95 -7.61 -1.14
N GLU A 69 -19.88 -6.95 -2.30
CA GLU A 69 -19.60 -7.63 -3.58
C GLU A 69 -18.24 -8.32 -3.54
N ILE A 70 -17.21 -7.63 -3.04
CA ILE A 70 -15.86 -8.20 -2.89
C ILE A 70 -15.88 -9.48 -2.04
N VAL A 71 -16.56 -9.47 -0.90
CA VAL A 71 -16.66 -10.68 -0.05
C VAL A 71 -17.41 -11.80 -0.78
N GLN A 72 -18.49 -11.49 -1.50
CA GLN A 72 -19.23 -12.50 -2.25
C GLN A 72 -18.41 -13.11 -3.38
N LEU A 73 -17.66 -12.29 -4.13
CA LEU A 73 -16.77 -12.76 -5.20
C LEU A 73 -15.73 -13.75 -4.66
N LEU A 74 -15.13 -13.45 -3.51
CA LEU A 74 -14.18 -14.32 -2.84
C LEU A 74 -14.84 -15.60 -2.31
N TRP A 75 -16.03 -15.48 -1.70
CA TRP A 75 -16.77 -16.61 -1.14
C TRP A 75 -17.28 -17.60 -2.20
N THR A 76 -17.67 -17.11 -3.38
CA THR A 76 -18.10 -17.94 -4.50
C THR A 76 -16.95 -18.34 -5.42
N GLU A 77 -15.72 -17.96 -5.09
CA GLU A 77 -14.51 -18.21 -5.91
C GLU A 77 -14.71 -17.80 -7.38
N ASN A 78 -15.39 -16.66 -7.60
CA ASN A 78 -15.62 -16.15 -8.95
C ASN A 78 -14.36 -15.44 -9.46
N LEU A 79 -13.44 -16.22 -10.04
CA LEU A 79 -12.11 -15.74 -10.41
C LEU A 79 -12.14 -14.58 -11.41
N GLU A 80 -13.04 -14.64 -12.41
CA GLU A 80 -13.21 -13.56 -13.39
C GLU A 80 -13.68 -12.26 -12.72
N GLY A 81 -14.67 -12.36 -11.82
CA GLY A 81 -15.18 -11.19 -11.09
C GLY A 81 -14.17 -10.64 -10.09
N ILE A 82 -13.38 -11.49 -9.44
CA ILE A 82 -12.26 -11.07 -8.57
C ILE A 82 -11.23 -10.29 -9.39
N TYR A 83 -10.81 -10.84 -10.54
CA TYR A 83 -9.84 -10.22 -11.42
C TYR A 83 -10.33 -8.86 -11.94
N ASP A 84 -11.58 -8.76 -12.37
CA ASP A 84 -12.20 -7.50 -12.79
C ASP A 84 -12.24 -6.47 -11.65
N ALA A 85 -12.66 -6.88 -10.46
CA ALA A 85 -12.69 -6.00 -9.29
C ALA A 85 -11.29 -5.47 -8.90
N MET A 86 -10.23 -6.25 -9.14
CA MET A 86 -8.84 -5.85 -8.88
C MET A 86 -8.35 -4.71 -9.79
N HIS A 87 -8.98 -4.49 -10.95
CA HIS A 87 -8.58 -3.41 -11.85
C HIS A 87 -9.02 -2.02 -11.40
N GLU A 88 -10.20 -1.88 -10.81
CA GLU A 88 -10.75 -0.55 -10.48
C GLU A 88 -11.44 -0.52 -9.12
N LYS A 89 -12.35 -1.47 -8.85
CA LYS A 89 -13.23 -1.43 -7.66
C LYS A 89 -12.45 -1.41 -6.36
N ILE A 90 -11.42 -2.26 -6.21
CA ILE A 90 -10.66 -2.35 -4.95
C ILE A 90 -9.96 -1.05 -4.58
N TRP A 91 -9.65 -0.18 -5.56
CA TRP A 91 -8.91 1.07 -5.35
C TRP A 91 -9.79 2.19 -4.79
N ALA A 92 -11.13 2.06 -4.87
CA ALA A 92 -12.07 2.97 -4.24
C ALA A 92 -12.12 2.83 -2.70
N CYS A 93 -11.63 1.71 -2.14
CA CYS A 93 -11.63 1.48 -0.69
C CYS A 93 -10.68 2.46 0.02
N ALA A 94 -11.21 3.28 0.92
CA ALA A 94 -10.42 4.21 1.73
C ALA A 94 -9.69 3.54 2.92
N GLN A 95 -9.77 2.21 3.08
CA GLN A 95 -9.18 1.48 4.20
C GLN A 95 -9.55 2.05 5.59
N CYS A 96 -10.82 2.49 5.75
CA CYS A 96 -11.32 3.04 7.02
C CYS A 96 -11.74 1.98 8.06
N TYR A 97 -11.83 0.71 7.66
CA TYR A 97 -12.20 -0.44 8.49
C TYR A 97 -13.55 -0.39 9.22
N THR A 98 -14.44 0.58 8.90
CA THR A 98 -15.81 0.60 9.44
C THR A 98 -16.57 -0.69 9.14
N CYS A 99 -16.35 -1.28 7.96
CA CYS A 99 -16.97 -2.55 7.58
C CYS A 99 -16.56 -3.71 8.50
N ALA A 100 -15.28 -3.78 8.90
CA ALA A 100 -14.75 -4.79 9.82
C ALA A 100 -15.35 -4.59 11.22
N ALA A 101 -15.31 -3.35 11.74
CA ALA A 101 -15.82 -3.02 13.06
C ALA A 101 -17.34 -3.24 13.23
N ARG A 102 -18.09 -3.26 12.12
CA ARG A 102 -19.56 -3.39 12.12
C ARG A 102 -20.04 -4.78 11.72
N CYS A 103 -19.17 -5.67 11.25
CA CYS A 103 -19.59 -6.97 10.78
C CYS A 103 -19.98 -7.88 11.96
N PRO A 104 -21.23 -8.36 12.03
CA PRO A 104 -21.65 -9.26 13.11
C PRO A 104 -21.04 -10.67 12.98
N PHE A 105 -20.41 -10.97 11.85
CA PHE A 105 -19.72 -12.23 11.56
C PHE A 105 -18.21 -12.02 11.45
N GLU A 106 -17.69 -10.91 11.96
CA GLU A 106 -16.25 -10.62 12.07
C GLU A 106 -15.50 -10.61 10.72
N ASN A 107 -16.21 -10.52 9.59
CA ASN A 107 -15.56 -10.37 8.29
C ASN A 107 -15.00 -8.95 8.15
N SER A 108 -13.87 -8.84 7.48
CA SER A 108 -13.21 -7.58 7.20
C SER A 108 -13.01 -7.40 5.69
N PRO A 109 -14.00 -6.82 5.00
CA PRO A 109 -13.84 -6.45 3.60
C PRO A 109 -12.66 -5.50 3.36
N GLY A 110 -12.30 -4.66 4.35
CA GLY A 110 -11.14 -3.77 4.27
C GLY A 110 -9.83 -4.55 4.16
N GLY A 111 -9.62 -5.53 5.03
CA GLY A 111 -8.42 -6.39 4.97
C GLY A 111 -8.42 -7.30 3.75
N LEU A 112 -9.57 -7.83 3.32
CA LEU A 112 -9.65 -8.56 2.04
C LEU A 112 -9.23 -7.69 0.86
N VAL A 113 -9.64 -6.43 0.82
CA VAL A 113 -9.20 -5.48 -0.21
C VAL A 113 -7.71 -5.17 -0.11
N MET A 114 -7.11 -5.17 1.09
CA MET A 114 -5.65 -5.03 1.24
C MET A 114 -4.92 -6.19 0.56
N ILE A 115 -5.33 -7.44 0.83
CA ILE A 115 -4.79 -8.64 0.19
C ILE A 115 -4.92 -8.54 -1.34
N LEU A 116 -6.10 -8.15 -1.83
CA LEU A 116 -6.33 -8.00 -3.27
C LEU A 116 -5.41 -6.96 -3.92
N ARG A 117 -5.11 -5.84 -3.24
CA ARG A 117 -4.17 -4.82 -3.74
C ARG A 117 -2.74 -5.36 -3.80
N GLU A 118 -2.30 -6.06 -2.76
CA GLU A 118 -0.96 -6.66 -2.73
C GLU A 118 -0.78 -7.70 -3.84
N VAL A 119 -1.78 -8.57 -4.05
CA VAL A 119 -1.75 -9.55 -5.14
C VAL A 119 -1.83 -8.86 -6.51
N ALA A 120 -2.62 -7.79 -6.66
CA ALA A 120 -2.66 -7.02 -7.91
C ALA A 120 -1.28 -6.46 -8.28
N ILE A 121 -0.53 -5.95 -7.30
CA ILE A 121 0.85 -5.47 -7.48
C ILE A 121 1.78 -6.64 -7.83
N LYS A 122 1.71 -7.75 -7.07
CA LYS A 122 2.53 -8.94 -7.30
C LYS A 122 2.37 -9.54 -8.70
N HIS A 123 1.16 -9.50 -9.27
CA HIS A 123 0.85 -9.99 -10.61
C HIS A 123 0.90 -8.91 -11.68
N GLU A 124 1.41 -7.71 -11.36
CA GLU A 124 1.65 -6.62 -12.31
C GLU A 124 0.42 -6.26 -13.16
N LEU A 125 -0.76 -6.23 -12.53
CA LEU A 125 -1.98 -5.95 -13.29
C LEU A 125 -1.86 -4.58 -14.00
N PRO A 126 -2.27 -4.47 -15.28
CA PRO A 126 -2.12 -3.24 -16.07
C PRO A 126 -2.64 -1.97 -15.39
N SER A 127 -3.70 -2.07 -14.60
CA SER A 127 -4.30 -0.97 -13.84
C SER A 127 -3.42 -0.44 -12.69
N VAL A 128 -2.53 -1.25 -12.15
CA VAL A 128 -1.68 -0.90 -11.00
C VAL A 128 -0.81 0.31 -11.32
N LYS A 129 -0.19 0.36 -12.50
CA LYS A 129 0.68 1.47 -12.89
C LYS A 129 -0.07 2.80 -12.91
N GLU A 130 -1.28 2.83 -13.47
CA GLU A 130 -2.08 4.06 -13.54
C GLU A 130 -2.57 4.51 -12.16
N VAL A 131 -2.99 3.57 -11.31
CA VAL A 131 -3.46 3.88 -9.95
C VAL A 131 -2.32 4.33 -9.05
N LEU A 132 -1.13 3.75 -9.18
CA LEU A 132 0.02 4.06 -8.33
C LEU A 132 0.85 5.26 -8.82
N ARG A 133 0.73 5.69 -10.08
CA ARG A 133 1.48 6.83 -10.63
C ARG A 133 1.45 8.11 -9.78
N PRO A 134 0.32 8.53 -9.16
CA PRO A 134 0.30 9.72 -8.31
C PRO A 134 1.17 9.59 -7.05
N PHE A 135 1.48 8.36 -6.64
CA PHE A 135 2.25 8.05 -5.43
C PHE A 135 3.76 7.98 -5.68
N SER A 136 4.25 8.00 -6.92
CA SER A 136 5.70 7.90 -7.22
C SER A 136 6.53 8.95 -6.46
N ARG A 137 6.03 10.19 -6.35
CA ARG A 137 6.69 11.26 -5.57
C ARG A 137 6.73 10.97 -4.07
N VAL A 138 5.65 10.39 -3.54
CA VAL A 138 5.56 10.03 -2.12
C VAL A 138 6.52 8.88 -1.84
N LEU A 139 6.55 7.88 -2.71
CA LEU A 139 7.48 6.74 -2.60
C LEU A 139 8.93 7.20 -2.66
N LEU A 140 9.30 8.04 -3.63
CA LEU A 140 10.64 8.64 -3.70
C LEU A 140 11.05 9.29 -2.36
N LYS A 141 10.14 10.07 -1.76
CA LYS A 141 10.40 10.76 -0.49
C LYS A 141 10.51 9.81 0.69
N VAL A 142 9.63 8.81 0.78
CA VAL A 142 9.71 7.79 1.84
C VAL A 142 11.00 7.00 1.73
N VAL A 143 11.41 6.64 0.51
CA VAL A 143 12.61 5.86 0.30
C VAL A 143 13.87 6.67 0.61
N SER A 144 13.97 7.88 0.04
CA SER A 144 15.17 8.73 0.20
C SER A 144 15.31 9.35 1.59
N THR A 145 14.20 9.73 2.22
CA THR A 145 14.22 10.54 3.46
C THR A 145 13.43 9.94 4.62
N GLY A 146 12.89 8.73 4.49
CA GLY A 146 12.13 8.03 5.54
C GLY A 146 10.76 8.63 5.88
N ASN A 147 10.37 9.75 5.26
CA ASN A 147 9.13 10.46 5.56
C ASN A 147 8.48 11.03 4.29
N GLN A 148 7.16 11.22 4.32
CA GLN A 148 6.38 11.71 3.18
C GLN A 148 6.38 13.22 3.10
N LEU A 149 6.14 13.88 4.23
CA LEU A 149 5.93 15.33 4.33
C LEU A 149 6.46 15.83 5.68
N ALA A 150 6.98 17.06 5.67
CA ALA A 150 7.27 17.79 6.89
C ALA A 150 6.58 19.15 6.87
N PRO A 151 6.40 19.76 8.05
CA PRO A 151 5.57 20.96 8.15
C PRO A 151 6.08 22.17 7.37
N ASN A 152 7.38 22.25 7.06
CA ASN A 152 7.99 23.31 6.25
C ASN A 152 7.83 23.14 4.73
N MET A 153 7.34 21.99 4.26
CA MET A 153 7.08 21.72 2.83
C MET A 153 5.63 21.95 2.42
N ILE A 154 4.73 22.05 3.40
CA ILE A 154 3.36 22.40 3.13
C ILE A 154 3.40 23.85 2.61
N THR A 155 2.74 24.13 1.50
CA THR A 155 2.52 25.47 0.97
C THR A 155 1.13 25.53 0.36
N ARG A 156 0.55 26.71 0.21
CA ARG A 156 -0.77 26.86 -0.41
C ARG A 156 -0.75 26.44 -1.88
N GLU A 157 0.36 26.70 -2.55
CA GLU A 157 0.55 26.40 -3.97
C GLU A 157 0.70 24.89 -4.21
N ALA A 158 1.45 24.19 -3.36
CA ALA A 158 1.65 22.74 -3.48
C ALA A 158 0.46 21.92 -2.93
N PHE A 159 -0.32 22.48 -2.00
CA PHE A 159 -1.46 21.80 -1.35
C PHE A 159 -2.76 22.63 -1.42
N PRO A 160 -3.26 22.93 -2.63
CA PRO A 160 -4.45 23.77 -2.81
C PRO A 160 -5.73 23.15 -2.21
N ASP A 161 -5.80 21.81 -2.17
CA ASP A 161 -6.99 21.06 -1.75
C ASP A 161 -7.21 21.02 -0.23
N TRP A 162 -6.20 21.42 0.55
CA TRP A 162 -6.27 21.43 2.02
C TRP A 162 -7.06 22.63 2.57
N GLY A 163 -7.58 23.47 1.67
CA GLY A 163 -8.54 24.52 2.00
C GLY A 163 -7.94 25.79 2.60
N PRO A 164 -8.77 26.71 3.07
CA PRO A 164 -8.34 28.06 3.44
C PRO A 164 -7.39 28.08 4.65
N ASN A 165 -7.47 27.06 5.52
CA ASN A 165 -6.67 26.93 6.73
C ASN A 165 -5.21 26.53 6.48
N VAL A 166 -4.85 26.19 5.23
CA VAL A 166 -3.45 26.11 4.81
C VAL A 166 -2.73 27.43 5.08
N ALA A 167 -3.43 28.56 5.21
CA ALA A 167 -2.80 29.83 5.62
C ALA A 167 -2.06 29.81 6.97
N LYS A 168 -2.25 28.80 7.84
CA LYS A 168 -1.42 28.61 9.05
C LYS A 168 -0.01 28.10 8.73
N VAL A 169 0.27 27.79 7.47
CA VAL A 169 1.54 27.23 6.99
C VAL A 169 2.61 28.29 6.85
N ASP A 170 2.25 29.56 6.58
CA ASP A 170 3.14 30.73 6.67
C ASP A 170 3.39 31.21 8.11
N ALA A 171 3.06 30.37 9.10
CA ALA A 171 3.40 30.67 10.47
C ALA A 171 4.92 30.55 10.69
N PRO A 172 5.52 31.32 11.62
CA PRO A 172 6.92 31.16 11.98
C PRO A 172 7.11 29.84 12.75
N LEU A 173 7.18 28.71 12.03
CA LEU A 173 7.13 27.36 12.60
C LEU A 173 8.21 27.13 13.66
N MET A 174 9.41 27.67 13.46
CA MET A 174 10.49 27.61 14.46
C MET A 174 10.15 28.36 15.75
N VAL A 175 9.48 29.51 15.65
CA VAL A 175 9.03 30.27 16.83
C VAL A 175 7.92 29.54 17.55
N LEU A 176 6.94 29.00 16.80
CA LEU A 176 5.84 28.23 17.38
C LEU A 176 6.34 26.95 18.06
N ARG A 177 7.32 26.28 17.47
CA ARG A 177 7.92 25.08 18.05
C ARG A 177 8.67 25.34 19.35
N LYS A 178 9.31 26.51 19.51
CA LYS A 178 9.93 26.91 20.79
C LYS A 178 8.93 27.00 21.96
N ALA A 179 7.64 27.16 21.66
CA ALA A 179 6.59 27.14 22.68
C ALA A 179 6.24 25.71 23.15
N ILE A 180 6.70 24.67 22.46
CA ILE A 180 6.54 23.28 22.88
C ILE A 180 7.44 23.05 24.10
N PRO A 181 6.94 22.49 25.22
CA PRO A 181 7.74 22.33 26.44
C PRO A 181 9.00 21.45 26.29
N MET A 182 9.07 20.62 25.25
CA MET A 182 10.17 19.68 25.00
C MET A 182 11.16 20.26 23.97
N PRO A 183 12.41 20.58 24.36
CA PRO A 183 13.42 21.13 23.45
C PRO A 183 13.73 20.22 22.24
N THR A 184 13.62 18.90 22.41
CA THR A 184 13.81 17.92 21.34
C THR A 184 12.77 18.03 20.21
N MET A 185 11.66 18.73 20.45
CA MET A 185 10.61 18.98 19.46
C MET A 185 10.78 20.35 18.76
N HIS A 186 11.87 21.07 19.03
CA HIS A 186 12.17 22.40 18.45
C HIS A 186 12.82 22.30 17.07
N THR A 187 12.44 21.31 16.27
CA THR A 187 13.10 20.95 15.01
C THR A 187 12.10 20.91 13.86
N LEU A 188 12.57 21.27 12.66
CA LEU A 188 11.85 21.04 11.40
C LEU A 188 12.46 19.89 10.61
N ASP A 189 13.78 19.73 10.73
CA ASP A 189 14.59 18.94 9.80
C ASP A 189 14.76 17.48 10.26
N THR A 190 14.57 17.20 11.55
CA THR A 190 14.57 15.80 12.08
C THR A 190 13.42 14.97 11.54
N ALA A 191 12.46 15.58 10.84
CA ALA A 191 11.45 14.85 10.07
C ALA A 191 12.01 14.23 8.78
N TRP A 192 13.22 14.62 8.36
CA TRP A 192 13.90 14.21 7.11
C TRP A 192 15.28 13.61 7.34
N GLU A 193 15.98 14.07 8.39
CA GLU A 193 17.29 13.57 8.75
C GLU A 193 17.14 12.27 9.54
N VAL A 194 17.09 11.17 8.80
CA VAL A 194 17.17 9.83 9.37
C VAL A 194 18.64 9.50 9.62
N ASN A 195 18.92 8.87 10.75
CA ASN A 195 20.26 8.38 11.06
C ASN A 195 20.77 7.46 9.93
N LEU A 196 22.00 7.68 9.47
CA LEU A 196 22.57 7.00 8.31
C LEU A 196 22.54 5.47 8.44
N ARG A 197 22.94 4.93 9.60
CA ARG A 197 22.84 3.51 9.91
C ARG A 197 21.40 2.99 9.78
N THR A 198 20.43 3.73 10.32
CA THR A 198 19.01 3.35 10.23
C THR A 198 18.51 3.33 8.78
N SER A 199 18.94 4.28 7.95
CA SER A 199 18.61 4.29 6.52
C SER A 199 19.14 3.03 5.83
N VAL A 200 20.42 2.69 6.05
CA VAL A 200 21.05 1.49 5.49
C VAL A 200 20.38 0.19 5.96
N GLU A 201 20.01 0.10 7.25
CA GLU A 201 19.27 -1.05 7.80
C GLU A 201 17.88 -1.19 7.14
N LEU A 202 17.16 -0.09 6.90
CA LEU A 202 15.88 -0.10 6.19
C LEU A 202 16.00 -0.56 4.74
N TYR A 203 17.06 -0.14 4.04
CA TYR A 203 17.33 -0.55 2.66
C TYR A 203 17.52 -2.07 2.54
N THR A 204 18.23 -2.68 3.48
CA THR A 204 18.37 -4.14 3.55
C THR A 204 17.02 -4.84 3.76
N ILE A 205 16.10 -4.25 4.53
CA ILE A 205 14.74 -4.80 4.70
C ILE A 205 13.97 -4.74 3.37
N TRP A 206 14.07 -3.66 2.60
CA TRP A 206 13.38 -3.53 1.31
C TRP A 206 13.88 -4.51 0.27
N GLU A 207 15.20 -4.74 0.22
CA GLU A 207 15.80 -5.77 -0.63
C GLU A 207 15.32 -7.17 -0.22
N ALA A 208 15.39 -7.50 1.07
CA ALA A 208 15.01 -8.81 1.59
C ALA A 208 13.52 -9.12 1.44
N SER A 209 12.66 -8.10 1.55
CA SER A 209 11.21 -8.23 1.35
C SER A 209 10.78 -8.30 -0.11
N GLY A 210 11.67 -7.94 -1.05
CA GLY A 210 11.36 -7.92 -2.48
C GLY A 210 10.57 -6.69 -2.95
N VAL A 211 10.36 -5.69 -2.08
CA VAL A 211 9.65 -4.44 -2.42
C VAL A 211 10.32 -3.71 -3.58
N LEU A 212 11.66 -3.71 -3.66
CA LEU A 212 12.36 -3.03 -4.75
C LEU A 212 12.10 -3.66 -6.12
N LYS A 213 11.92 -4.99 -6.17
CA LYS A 213 11.56 -5.68 -7.41
C LYS A 213 10.15 -5.32 -7.87
N GLN A 214 9.22 -5.19 -6.92
CA GLN A 214 7.87 -4.72 -7.21
C GLN A 214 7.88 -3.26 -7.69
N LEU A 215 8.75 -2.43 -7.10
CA LEU A 215 8.93 -1.03 -7.51
C LEU A 215 9.45 -0.94 -8.95
N GLU A 216 10.48 -1.70 -9.31
CA GLU A 216 11.04 -1.78 -10.67
C GLU A 216 9.96 -2.14 -11.70
N GLN A 217 9.09 -3.10 -11.38
CA GLN A 217 7.99 -3.52 -12.26
C GLN A 217 6.94 -2.41 -12.45
N VAL A 218 6.62 -1.66 -11.39
CA VAL A 218 5.60 -0.61 -11.40
C VAL A 218 6.13 0.67 -12.06
N ASP A 219 7.33 1.12 -11.69
CA ASP A 219 7.94 2.38 -12.10
C ASP A 219 9.48 2.25 -12.13
N GLU A 220 10.01 1.79 -13.27
CA GLU A 220 11.45 1.57 -13.52
C GLU A 220 12.28 2.84 -13.27
N ASN A 221 11.79 4.01 -13.74
CA ASN A 221 12.50 5.27 -13.53
C ASN A 221 12.62 5.62 -12.04
N LEU A 222 11.57 5.34 -11.25
CA LEU A 222 11.61 5.57 -9.82
C LEU A 222 12.56 4.57 -9.14
N PHE A 223 12.58 3.31 -9.58
CA PHE A 223 13.51 2.31 -9.08
C PHE A 223 14.97 2.70 -9.30
N ASP A 224 15.32 3.21 -10.48
CA ASP A 224 16.68 3.68 -10.79
C ASP A 224 17.10 4.80 -9.83
N VAL A 225 16.27 5.83 -9.70
CA VAL A 225 16.54 6.97 -8.80
C VAL A 225 16.66 6.52 -7.34
N VAL A 226 15.81 5.60 -6.92
CA VAL A 226 15.84 5.03 -5.56
C VAL A 226 17.12 4.24 -5.33
N SER A 227 17.55 3.45 -6.31
CA SER A 227 18.76 2.63 -6.22
C SER A 227 20.00 3.50 -6.12
N ASP A 228 20.10 4.56 -6.94
CA ASP A 228 21.21 5.53 -6.87
C ASP A 228 21.30 6.18 -5.47
N VAL A 229 20.17 6.62 -4.91
CA VAL A 229 20.12 7.22 -3.56
C VAL A 229 20.52 6.22 -2.48
N MET A 230 20.12 4.96 -2.63
CA MET A 230 20.48 3.90 -1.68
C MET A 230 21.97 3.57 -1.72
N GLU A 231 22.58 3.56 -2.91
CA GLU A 231 24.02 3.33 -3.10
C GLU A 231 24.82 4.48 -2.49
N GLU A 232 24.49 5.73 -2.80
CA GLU A 232 25.14 6.93 -2.22
C GLU A 232 25.13 6.88 -0.68
N LYS A 233 24.00 6.49 -0.08
CA LYS A 233 23.86 6.38 1.38
C LYS A 233 24.61 5.20 1.99
N ARG A 234 24.87 4.14 1.23
CA ARG A 234 25.73 3.03 1.68
C ARG A 234 27.19 3.45 1.65
N ASP A 235 27.61 4.13 0.59
CA ASP A 235 28.97 4.66 0.46
C ASP A 235 29.27 5.65 1.60
N GLU A 236 28.38 6.60 1.86
CA GLU A 236 28.49 7.51 3.02
C GLU A 236 28.63 6.77 4.36
N TRP A 237 27.96 5.62 4.51
CA TRP A 237 28.00 4.83 5.74
C TRP A 237 29.32 4.06 5.88
N GLU A 238 29.85 3.54 4.77
CA GLU A 238 31.15 2.87 4.72
C GLU A 238 32.27 3.88 5.03
N GLU A 239 32.26 5.06 4.40
CA GLU A 239 33.21 6.14 4.69
C GLU A 239 33.16 6.54 6.18
N TRP A 240 31.96 6.70 6.75
CA TRP A 240 31.82 7.02 8.17
C TRP A 240 32.39 5.93 9.09
N LEU A 241 32.23 4.64 8.73
CA LEU A 241 32.80 3.53 9.50
C LEU A 241 34.33 3.54 9.45
N GLU A 242 34.91 3.79 8.29
CA GLU A 242 36.37 3.91 8.12
C GLU A 242 36.93 5.05 8.98
N GLU A 243 36.29 6.22 9.00
CA GLU A 243 36.70 7.35 9.86
C GLU A 243 36.66 6.99 11.36
N GLN A 244 35.66 6.22 11.81
CA GLN A 244 35.58 5.81 13.22
C GLN A 244 36.64 4.76 13.58
N GLU A 245 37.00 3.87 12.66
CA GLU A 245 38.07 2.89 12.89
C GLU A 245 39.45 3.57 12.98
N GLU A 246 39.70 4.60 12.16
CA GLU A 246 40.93 5.41 12.24
C GLU A 246 41.03 6.19 13.56
N ASP A 247 39.92 6.75 14.05
CA ASP A 247 39.87 7.49 15.32
C ASP A 247 40.05 6.59 16.57
N ASP A 248 39.68 5.31 16.49
CA ASP A 248 39.83 4.33 17.59
C ASP A 248 41.26 3.75 17.71
N ASP A 249 42.08 3.87 16.65
CA ASP A 249 43.46 3.38 16.59
C ASP A 249 44.52 4.42 17.08
N ASP A 250 44.12 5.67 17.35
CA ASP A 250 44.95 6.79 17.88
C ASP A 250 44.79 7.04 19.41
#